data_AF-A0A8S1X2A2-F1
#
_entry.id   AF-A0A8S1X2A2-F1
#
_cell.length_a   1.000
_cell.length_b   1.000
_cell.length_c   1.000
_cell.angle_alpha   90.00
_cell.angle_beta   90.00
_cell.angle_gamma   90.00
#
_symmetry.space_group_name_H-M   'P 1'
#
loop_
_entity.id
_entity.type
_entity.pdbx_description
1 polymer ?
#
loop_
_entity_poly.entity_id
_entity_poly.type
_entity_poly.pdbx_seq_one_letter_code
_entity_poly.pdbx_strand_id
1 'polypeptide(L)'
;MEGGFINLIEDGGVKKRILQEGQGEMPIDGSRCKILFKGTLDDGTIFDSSLDKERPYKVRIGNEILIKGFDIALKSMKVGEKAELKITPNYGYGNEGDQYKNVPKNANLTYEIELLNFKDGKKQKWELTIEEKQQEAMNKRTKGTALFKQQNYKEAQKIYKKALSYCTLTTAEGNELKASLQLNLSICSYQLEQYKDSIDYAKKALDLKTNQQQKLKALYRKALANIKTNELDEALADLKDALKIDSTNSAVIEELSKVKQLLKGTKMKEKEIYSKLFQQQLYDESEIEPKEIEIKDAKSECSSLCDPNEKIEEENQTKPTDENLEVQKLKTDNNDNCRIISEEQAPV
;
A
#
# COMPACT_ATOMS: atom_id res chain seq x y z
N MET A 1 5.53 3.67 57.43
CA MET A 1 5.47 4.40 56.14
C MET A 1 5.87 5.83 56.41
N GLU A 2 7.14 6.18 56.24
CA GLU A 2 7.62 7.55 56.49
C GLU A 2 7.09 8.50 55.39
N GLY A 3 6.34 9.54 55.79
CA GLY A 3 6.16 10.76 55.01
C GLY A 3 5.11 10.79 53.90
N GLY A 4 4.38 9.71 53.64
CA GLY A 4 3.28 9.70 52.64
C GLY A 4 3.73 9.63 51.18
N PHE A 5 4.99 9.26 50.92
CA PHE A 5 5.51 9.06 49.56
C PHE A 5 5.23 7.65 49.05
N ILE A 6 4.87 7.57 47.76
CA ILE A 6 4.63 6.35 46.99
C ILE A 6 5.82 6.16 46.03
N ASN A 7 6.40 4.96 45.98
CA ASN A 7 7.43 4.63 45.00
C ASN A 7 6.78 4.43 43.63
N LEU A 8 7.24 5.14 42.61
CA LEU A 8 6.75 4.99 41.23
C LEU A 8 7.52 3.94 40.43
N ILE A 9 8.66 3.51 40.94
CA ILE A 9 9.54 2.48 40.37
C ILE A 9 10.10 1.60 41.49
N GLU A 10 10.44 0.36 41.15
CA GLU A 10 10.82 -0.69 42.12
C GLU A 10 12.05 -0.31 42.95
N ASP A 11 13.06 0.31 42.36
CA ASP A 11 14.28 0.72 43.04
C ASP A 11 14.11 1.99 43.91
N GLY A 12 12.91 2.60 43.89
CA GLY A 12 12.59 3.79 44.66
C GLY A 12 13.29 5.07 44.19
N GLY A 13 13.91 5.07 43.00
CA GLY A 13 14.61 6.23 42.45
C GLY A 13 13.70 7.41 42.08
N VAL A 14 12.40 7.16 41.93
CA VAL A 14 11.37 8.19 41.75
C VAL A 14 10.24 7.92 42.73
N LYS A 15 9.99 8.87 43.61
CA LYS A 15 8.89 8.82 44.59
C LYS A 15 7.96 10.01 44.41
N LYS A 16 6.67 9.81 44.67
CA LYS A 16 5.63 10.83 44.55
C LYS A 16 4.81 10.92 45.82
N ARG A 17 4.51 12.14 46.25
CA ARG A 17 3.52 12.44 47.29
C ARG A 17 2.47 13.37 46.70
N ILE A 18 1.22 12.96 46.73
CA ILE A 18 0.12 13.77 46.18
C ILE A 18 -0.17 14.91 47.17
N LEU A 19 -0.12 16.15 46.68
CA LEU A 19 -0.46 17.36 47.43
C LEU A 19 -1.91 17.78 47.14
N GLN A 20 -2.38 17.52 45.92
CA GLN A 20 -3.74 17.74 45.47
C GLN A 20 -4.11 16.68 44.45
N GLU A 21 -5.24 16.01 44.66
CA GLU A 21 -5.76 15.00 43.73
C GLU A 21 -6.19 15.62 42.39
N GLY A 22 -5.87 14.92 41.30
CA GLY A 22 -6.39 15.20 39.97
C GLY A 22 -7.55 14.29 39.59
N GLN A 23 -8.10 14.48 38.40
CA GLN A 23 -9.20 13.66 37.87
C GLN A 23 -8.97 13.26 36.41
N GLY A 24 -9.67 12.21 36.00
CA GLY A 24 -9.65 11.71 34.63
C GLY A 24 -8.46 10.79 34.33
N GLU A 25 -8.13 10.74 33.03
CA GLU A 25 -7.12 9.87 32.47
C GLU A 25 -5.69 10.32 32.79
N MET A 26 -4.76 9.38 32.70
CA MET A 26 -3.33 9.64 32.84
C MET A 26 -2.66 9.73 31.46
N PRO A 27 -1.66 10.62 31.29
CA PRO A 27 -0.87 10.68 30.08
C PRO A 27 -0.19 9.35 29.75
N ILE A 28 -0.15 8.99 28.46
CA ILE A 28 0.65 7.86 27.93
C ILE A 28 1.90 8.36 27.21
N ASP A 29 2.80 7.45 26.83
CA ASP A 29 3.98 7.79 26.04
C ASP A 29 3.62 8.59 24.77
N GLY A 30 4.43 9.60 24.48
CA GLY A 30 4.21 10.55 23.39
C GLY A 30 3.23 11.68 23.71
N SER A 31 2.50 11.63 24.83
CA SER A 31 1.54 12.68 25.20
C SER A 31 2.20 14.02 25.39
N ARG A 32 1.52 15.08 24.98
CA ARG A 32 1.99 16.46 25.15
C ARG A 32 1.33 17.07 26.39
N CYS A 33 2.05 17.09 27.50
CA CYS A 33 1.56 17.62 28.76
C CYS A 33 1.89 19.11 28.89
N LYS A 34 0.98 19.84 29.54
CA LYS A 34 1.19 21.20 30.05
C LYS A 34 1.36 21.09 31.55
N ILE A 35 2.49 21.55 32.05
CA ILE A 35 2.84 21.43 33.47
C ILE A 35 3.28 22.77 34.03
N LEU A 36 3.11 22.90 35.35
CA LEU A 36 3.88 23.86 36.15
C LEU A 36 4.81 23.06 37.04
N PHE A 37 5.98 23.61 37.34
CA PHE A 37 6.88 22.95 38.26
C PHE A 37 7.82 23.94 38.95
N LYS A 38 8.37 23.49 40.08
CA LYS A 38 9.46 24.12 40.81
C LYS A 38 10.41 23.03 41.29
N GLY A 39 11.67 23.08 40.87
CA GLY A 39 12.72 22.15 41.25
C GLY A 39 13.67 22.77 42.27
N THR A 40 13.97 22.04 43.34
CA THR A 40 14.90 22.41 44.39
C THR A 40 15.92 21.31 44.68
N LEU A 41 17.12 21.72 45.08
CA LEU A 41 18.15 20.84 45.63
C LEU A 41 17.85 20.56 47.12
N ASP A 42 18.62 19.64 47.72
CA ASP A 42 18.47 19.23 49.13
C ASP A 42 18.71 20.39 50.12
N ASP A 43 19.50 21.39 49.74
CA ASP A 43 19.73 22.62 50.53
C ASP A 43 18.60 23.66 50.37
N GLY A 44 17.57 23.36 49.57
CA GLY A 44 16.44 24.24 49.27
C GLY A 44 16.67 25.21 48.11
N THR A 45 17.86 25.24 47.50
CA THR A 45 18.16 26.09 46.35
C THR A 45 17.26 25.74 45.18
N ILE A 46 16.54 26.73 44.64
CA ILE A 46 15.73 26.57 43.42
C ILE A 46 16.65 26.62 42.21
N PHE A 47 16.66 25.57 41.39
CA PHE A 47 17.51 25.47 40.21
C PHE A 47 16.72 25.55 38.89
N ASP A 48 15.41 25.30 38.91
CA ASP A 48 14.54 25.38 37.74
C ASP A 48 13.08 25.63 38.16
N SER A 49 12.33 26.42 37.38
CA SER A 49 10.90 26.62 37.65
C SER A 49 10.14 27.15 36.44
N SER A 50 8.87 26.76 36.34
CA SER A 50 7.88 27.32 35.43
C SER A 50 6.53 27.32 36.13
N LEU A 51 6.14 28.49 36.65
CA LEU A 51 4.94 28.66 37.49
C LEU A 51 3.85 29.52 36.84
N ASP A 52 4.12 30.09 35.67
CA ASP A 52 3.17 30.91 34.93
C ASP A 52 2.08 30.04 34.29
N LYS A 53 0.84 30.18 34.80
CA LYS A 53 -0.34 29.47 34.30
C LYS A 53 -0.77 29.88 32.90
N GLU A 54 -0.46 31.11 32.48
CA GLU A 54 -0.77 31.58 31.12
C GLU A 54 0.25 31.04 30.11
N ARG A 55 1.46 30.73 30.57
CA ARG A 55 2.55 30.19 29.75
C ARG A 55 3.12 28.90 30.34
N PRO A 56 2.31 27.84 30.46
CA PRO A 56 2.74 26.61 31.09
C PRO A 56 3.80 25.91 30.26
N TYR A 57 4.72 25.22 30.94
CA TYR A 57 5.75 24.45 30.29
C TYR A 57 5.14 23.27 29.52
N LYS A 58 5.58 23.07 28.28
CA LYS A 58 5.07 22.01 27.40
C LYS A 58 6.13 20.93 27.28
N VAL A 59 5.78 19.73 27.71
CA VAL A 59 6.62 18.53 27.65
C VAL A 59 5.96 17.48 26.78
N ARG A 60 6.78 16.69 26.07
CA ARG A 60 6.34 15.45 25.45
C ARG A 60 6.94 14.27 26.21
N ILE A 61 6.10 13.36 26.70
CA ILE A 61 6.56 12.17 27.43
C ILE A 61 7.34 11.24 26.49
N GLY A 62 8.50 10.75 26.94
CA GLY A 62 9.27 9.71 26.27
C GLY A 62 10.09 10.18 25.07
N ASN A 63 10.48 11.47 25.03
CA ASN A 63 11.32 12.03 23.96
C ASN A 63 12.77 12.31 24.38
N GLU A 64 13.18 11.89 25.59
CA GLU A 64 14.53 12.05 26.17
C GLU A 64 15.03 13.50 26.31
N ILE A 65 14.18 14.51 26.12
CA ILE A 65 14.57 15.92 26.29
C ILE A 65 14.57 16.33 27.78
N LEU A 66 13.85 15.59 28.62
CA LEU A 66 13.77 15.84 30.06
C LEU A 66 14.41 14.72 30.86
N ILE A 67 14.65 15.00 32.15
CA ILE A 67 15.07 14.01 33.12
C ILE A 67 14.05 12.85 33.17
N LYS A 68 14.55 11.62 33.27
CA LYS A 68 13.73 10.39 33.25
C LYS A 68 12.64 10.38 34.32
N GLY A 69 12.90 11.01 35.47
CA GLY A 69 11.95 11.12 36.57
C GLY A 69 10.67 11.85 36.21
N PHE A 70 10.71 12.82 35.28
CA PHE A 70 9.49 13.50 34.80
C PHE A 70 8.63 12.57 33.94
N ASP A 71 9.24 11.79 33.05
CA ASP A 71 8.51 10.83 32.21
C ASP A 71 7.79 9.79 33.08
N ILE A 72 8.44 9.29 34.13
CA ILE A 72 7.87 8.35 35.09
C ILE A 72 6.74 9.02 35.88
N ALA A 73 6.99 10.20 36.45
CA ALA A 73 6.03 10.88 37.31
C ALA A 73 4.76 11.26 36.55
N LEU A 74 4.88 11.89 35.38
CA LEU A 74 3.73 12.38 34.61
C LEU A 74 2.79 11.26 34.16
N LYS A 75 3.30 10.06 33.88
CA LYS A 75 2.48 8.88 33.57
C LYS A 75 1.67 8.36 34.76
N SER A 76 2.03 8.77 35.98
CA SER A 76 1.29 8.44 37.20
C SER A 76 0.30 9.52 37.63
N MET A 77 0.29 10.68 36.97
CA MET A 77 -0.48 11.84 37.39
C MET A 77 -1.78 12.00 36.60
N LYS A 78 -2.83 12.47 37.28
CA LYS A 78 -4.09 12.87 36.66
C LYS A 78 -4.14 14.36 36.37
N VAL A 79 -5.02 14.78 35.47
CA VAL A 79 -5.23 16.20 35.16
C VAL A 79 -5.71 16.95 36.40
N GLY A 80 -5.07 18.07 36.72
CA GLY A 80 -5.29 18.86 37.93
C GLY A 80 -4.53 18.39 39.17
N GLU A 81 -3.79 17.27 39.08
CA GLU A 81 -2.99 16.77 40.20
C GLU A 81 -1.80 17.69 40.47
N LYS A 82 -1.58 18.00 41.76
CA LYS A 82 -0.32 18.57 42.25
C LYS A 82 0.39 17.53 43.09
N ALA A 83 1.67 17.34 42.84
CA ALA A 83 2.45 16.36 43.55
C ALA A 83 3.85 16.89 43.86
N GLU A 84 4.43 16.37 44.93
CA GLU A 84 5.84 16.49 45.24
C GLU A 84 6.56 15.22 44.80
N LEU A 85 7.66 15.39 44.08
CA LEU A 85 8.51 14.31 43.58
C LEU A 85 9.85 14.35 44.30
N LYS A 86 10.38 13.17 44.65
CA LYS A 86 11.78 12.98 45.01
C LYS A 86 12.43 12.10 43.96
N ILE A 87 13.49 12.61 43.35
CA ILE A 87 14.16 12.00 42.20
C ILE A 87 15.64 11.82 42.53
N THR A 88 16.12 10.59 42.47
CA THR A 88 17.54 10.27 42.65
C THR A 88 18.35 10.59 41.39
N PRO A 89 19.68 10.70 41.47
CA PRO A 89 20.51 11.16 40.36
C PRO A 89 20.32 10.35 39.06
N ASN A 90 20.16 9.03 39.16
CA ASN A 90 19.97 8.13 38.02
C ASN A 90 18.73 8.46 37.17
N TYR A 91 17.74 9.13 37.77
CA TYR A 91 16.51 9.58 37.12
C TYR A 91 16.45 11.10 36.97
N GLY A 92 17.45 11.82 37.48
CA GLY A 92 17.66 13.26 37.35
C GLY A 92 18.74 13.58 36.33
N TYR A 93 19.74 14.36 36.76
CA TYR A 93 20.87 14.81 35.93
C TYR A 93 22.14 13.93 36.07
N GLY A 94 22.03 12.78 36.75
CA GLY A 94 23.09 11.79 36.82
C GLY A 94 24.37 12.24 37.54
N ASN A 95 25.46 11.56 37.19
CA ASN A 95 26.80 11.80 37.73
C ASN A 95 27.49 13.05 37.15
N GLU A 96 26.94 13.64 36.08
CA GLU A 96 27.46 14.87 35.49
C GLU A 96 26.77 16.13 36.01
N GLY A 97 25.53 16.03 36.49
CA GLY A 97 24.74 17.20 36.89
C GLY A 97 24.31 18.03 35.68
N ASP A 98 23.97 19.30 35.92
CA ASP A 98 23.66 20.27 34.87
C ASP A 98 24.28 21.62 35.23
N GLN A 99 25.38 21.96 34.56
CA GLN A 99 26.11 23.20 34.82
C GLN A 99 25.28 24.44 34.48
N TYR A 100 24.43 24.40 33.46
CA TYR A 100 23.62 25.55 33.05
C TYR A 100 22.54 25.86 34.09
N LYS A 101 22.03 24.83 34.77
CA LYS A 101 21.07 24.97 35.86
C LYS A 101 21.71 25.01 37.25
N ASN A 102 23.04 24.99 37.33
CA ASN A 102 23.80 24.88 38.58
C ASN A 102 23.40 23.66 39.43
N VAL A 103 23.03 22.55 38.78
CA VAL A 103 22.75 21.29 39.46
C VAL A 103 24.05 20.51 39.63
N PRO A 104 24.47 20.19 40.87
CA PRO A 104 25.68 19.43 41.12
C PRO A 104 25.61 17.99 40.58
N LYS A 105 26.79 17.38 40.43
CA LYS A 105 26.95 15.95 40.18
C LYS A 105 26.28 15.14 41.28
N ASN A 106 25.56 14.08 40.91
CA ASN A 106 24.90 13.16 41.84
C ASN A 106 23.88 13.84 42.79
N ALA A 107 23.26 14.94 42.37
CA ALA A 107 22.26 15.63 43.19
C ALA A 107 20.91 14.89 43.23
N ASN A 108 20.31 14.78 44.42
CA ASN A 108 18.89 14.48 44.54
C ASN A 108 18.08 15.74 44.21
N LEU A 109 16.92 15.53 43.62
CA LEU A 109 16.04 16.62 43.20
C LEU A 109 14.70 16.46 43.89
N THR A 110 14.19 17.56 44.43
CA THR A 110 12.79 17.67 44.85
C THR A 110 12.06 18.55 43.85
N TYR A 111 10.91 18.10 43.37
CA TYR A 111 10.05 18.90 42.50
C TYR A 111 8.65 19.00 43.07
N GLU A 112 8.08 20.19 43.10
CA GLU A 112 6.63 20.36 43.11
C GLU A 112 6.17 20.48 41.65
N ILE A 113 5.22 19.65 41.23
CA ILE A 113 4.71 19.60 39.86
C ILE A 113 3.18 19.61 39.83
N GLU A 114 2.60 20.36 38.89
CA GLU A 114 1.16 20.39 38.61
C GLU A 114 0.91 19.97 37.16
N LEU A 115 0.11 18.93 36.94
CA LEU A 115 -0.32 18.52 35.60
C LEU A 115 -1.59 19.29 35.23
N LEU A 116 -1.47 20.32 34.39
CA LEU A 116 -2.62 21.16 34.04
C LEU A 116 -3.54 20.51 33.01
N ASN A 117 -2.98 19.88 31.99
CA ASN A 117 -3.70 19.17 30.94
C ASN A 117 -2.70 18.37 30.07
N PHE A 118 -3.18 17.44 29.25
CA PHE A 118 -2.38 16.81 28.19
C PHE A 118 -3.20 16.58 26.92
N LYS A 119 -2.49 16.35 25.82
CA LYS A 119 -3.08 15.81 24.58
C LYS A 119 -2.45 14.47 24.29
N ASP A 120 -3.28 13.47 24.03
CA ASP A 120 -2.84 12.12 23.68
C ASP A 120 -1.76 12.15 22.60
N GLY A 121 -0.71 11.40 22.89
CA GLY A 121 0.50 11.31 22.10
C GLY A 121 0.41 10.44 20.87
N LYS A 122 -0.74 10.33 20.20
CA LYS A 122 -0.82 9.54 18.97
C LYS A 122 0.25 10.06 18.02
N LYS A 123 1.27 9.22 17.79
CA LYS A 123 2.39 9.53 16.91
C LYS A 123 1.81 10.04 15.61
N GLN A 124 2.24 11.22 15.21
CA GLN A 124 1.85 11.76 13.93
C GLN A 124 2.41 10.85 12.84
N LYS A 125 1.78 10.82 11.67
CA LYS A 125 2.17 9.88 10.60
C LYS A 125 3.67 9.96 10.24
N TRP A 126 4.28 11.14 10.33
CA TRP A 126 5.71 11.33 10.08
C TRP A 126 6.61 10.82 11.22
N GLU A 127 6.09 10.73 12.45
CA GLU A 127 6.79 10.22 13.64
C GLU A 127 6.77 8.69 13.74
N LEU A 128 6.00 8.02 12.88
CA LEU A 128 5.93 6.56 12.82
C LEU A 128 7.15 5.98 12.09
N THR A 129 7.74 4.93 12.67
CA THR A 129 8.76 4.12 11.98
C THR A 129 8.17 3.41 10.77
N ILE A 130 9.02 2.78 9.94
CA ILE A 130 8.55 2.03 8.76
C ILE A 130 7.68 0.86 9.21
N GLU A 131 8.09 0.16 10.27
CA GLU A 131 7.39 -0.98 10.86
C GLU A 131 6.03 -0.55 11.43
N GLU A 132 5.99 0.57 12.17
CA GLU A 132 4.75 1.12 12.73
C GLU A 132 3.77 1.56 11.62
N LYS A 133 4.28 2.14 10.53
CA LYS A 133 3.47 2.49 9.36
C LYS A 133 2.91 1.25 8.68
N GLN A 134 3.72 0.21 8.50
CA GLN A 134 3.27 -1.05 7.92
C GLN A 134 2.20 -1.72 8.80
N GLN A 135 2.42 -1.77 10.11
CA GLN A 135 1.43 -2.31 11.05
C GLN A 135 0.13 -1.52 11.01
N GLU A 136 0.19 -0.20 10.94
CA GLU A 136 -1.00 0.65 10.84
C GLU A 136 -1.75 0.44 9.51
N ALA A 137 -1.02 0.26 8.40
CA ALA A 137 -1.60 -0.13 7.11
C ALA A 137 -2.30 -1.49 7.20
N MET A 138 -1.69 -2.47 7.85
CA MET A 138 -2.28 -3.81 8.06
C MET A 138 -3.53 -3.76 8.93
N ASN A 139 -3.49 -3.04 10.05
CA ASN A 139 -4.65 -2.85 10.95
C ASN A 139 -5.83 -2.23 10.19
N LYS A 140 -5.56 -1.20 9.38
CA LYS A 140 -6.58 -0.57 8.54
C LYS A 140 -7.07 -1.51 7.45
N ARG A 141 -6.20 -2.29 6.81
CA ARG A 141 -6.61 -3.33 5.85
C ARG A 141 -7.60 -4.29 6.49
N THR A 142 -7.29 -4.84 7.66
CA THR A 142 -8.16 -5.77 8.39
C THR A 142 -9.52 -5.14 8.70
N LYS A 143 -9.53 -3.89 9.18
CA LYS A 143 -10.78 -3.14 9.42
C LYS A 143 -11.59 -2.92 8.13
N GLY A 144 -10.93 -2.57 7.03
CA GLY A 144 -11.56 -2.45 5.73
C GLY A 144 -12.16 -3.77 5.26
N THR A 145 -11.47 -4.89 5.47
CA THR A 145 -11.97 -6.24 5.14
C THR A 145 -13.22 -6.59 5.95
N ALA A 146 -13.25 -6.25 7.24
CA ALA A 146 -14.44 -6.45 8.08
C ALA A 146 -15.64 -5.66 7.55
N LEU A 147 -15.46 -4.39 7.20
CA LEU A 147 -16.50 -3.55 6.60
C LEU A 147 -16.96 -4.08 5.23
N PHE A 148 -16.02 -4.58 4.42
CA PHE A 148 -16.34 -5.18 3.13
C PHE A 148 -17.24 -6.42 3.29
N LYS A 149 -16.93 -7.30 4.26
CA LYS A 149 -17.76 -8.47 4.57
C LYS A 149 -19.18 -8.08 5.02
N GLN A 150 -19.35 -6.90 5.62
CA GLN A 150 -20.64 -6.33 6.00
C GLN A 150 -21.33 -5.60 4.83
N GLN A 151 -20.83 -5.74 3.60
CA GLN A 151 -21.32 -5.05 2.40
C GLN A 151 -21.25 -3.50 2.50
N ASN A 152 -20.53 -2.97 3.49
CA ASN A 152 -20.32 -1.54 3.63
C ASN A 152 -19.13 -1.10 2.77
N TYR A 153 -19.29 -1.20 1.45
CA TYR A 153 -18.22 -1.00 0.48
C TYR A 153 -17.67 0.43 0.47
N LYS A 154 -18.53 1.43 0.72
CA LYS A 154 -18.14 2.85 0.74
C LYS A 154 -17.21 3.16 1.90
N GLU A 155 -17.53 2.69 3.12
CA GLU A 155 -16.63 2.87 4.27
C GLU A 155 -15.37 1.99 4.14
N ALA A 156 -15.50 0.75 3.63
CA ALA A 156 -14.34 -0.09 3.33
C ALA A 156 -13.36 0.62 2.38
N GLN A 157 -13.85 1.22 1.29
CA GLN A 157 -13.03 1.97 0.33
C GLN A 157 -12.29 3.14 1.00
N LYS A 158 -12.96 3.90 1.88
CA LYS A 158 -12.32 4.99 2.64
C LYS A 158 -11.20 4.46 3.55
N ILE A 159 -11.42 3.35 4.23
CA ILE A 159 -10.43 2.75 5.13
C ILE A 159 -9.23 2.21 4.35
N TYR A 160 -9.44 1.55 3.20
CA TYR A 160 -8.34 1.08 2.34
C TYR A 160 -7.53 2.24 1.75
N LYS A 161 -8.18 3.33 1.32
CA LYS A 161 -7.49 4.58 0.90
C LYS A 161 -6.61 5.14 2.02
N LYS A 162 -7.11 5.14 3.27
CA LYS A 162 -6.32 5.53 4.44
C LYS A 162 -5.13 4.58 4.65
N ALA A 163 -5.34 3.26 4.56
CA ALA A 163 -4.29 2.25 4.68
C ALA A 163 -3.17 2.45 3.65
N LEU A 164 -3.51 2.70 2.38
CA LEU A 164 -2.55 2.99 1.31
C LEU A 164 -1.64 4.17 1.66
N SER A 165 -2.17 5.18 2.35
CA SER A 165 -1.37 6.33 2.72
C SER A 165 -0.21 5.97 3.66
N TYR A 166 -0.29 4.87 4.40
CA TYR A 166 0.77 4.40 5.29
C TYR A 166 1.78 3.47 4.60
N CYS A 167 1.48 2.94 3.41
CA CYS A 167 2.40 2.05 2.71
C CYS A 167 3.65 2.80 2.21
N THR A 168 4.83 2.26 2.50
CA THR A 168 6.11 2.68 1.92
C THR A 168 6.47 1.79 0.73
N LEU A 169 7.17 2.36 -0.26
CA LEU A 169 7.54 1.69 -1.53
C LEU A 169 8.93 1.03 -1.49
N THR A 170 9.54 0.91 -0.32
CA THR A 170 10.97 0.59 -0.19
C THR A 170 11.25 -0.90 0.03
N THR A 171 10.23 -1.72 0.30
CA THR A 171 10.40 -3.15 0.61
C THR A 171 9.48 -4.03 -0.24
N ALA A 172 9.88 -5.29 -0.46
CA ALA A 172 9.06 -6.28 -1.18
C ALA A 172 7.72 -6.50 -0.47
N GLU A 173 7.75 -6.67 0.86
CA GLU A 173 6.55 -6.80 1.69
C GLU A 173 5.63 -5.57 1.59
N GLY A 174 6.21 -4.37 1.54
CA GLY A 174 5.47 -3.12 1.34
C GLY A 174 4.73 -3.10 -0.01
N ASN A 175 5.37 -3.59 -1.07
CA ASN A 175 4.76 -3.70 -2.39
C ASN A 175 3.61 -4.72 -2.41
N GLU A 176 3.78 -5.89 -1.79
CA GLU A 176 2.71 -6.88 -1.69
C GLU A 176 1.51 -6.38 -0.89
N LEU A 177 1.75 -5.68 0.22
CA LEU A 177 0.69 -5.05 1.02
C LEU A 177 -0.03 -3.97 0.21
N LYS A 178 0.72 -3.11 -0.49
CA LYS A 178 0.17 -2.07 -1.35
C LYS A 178 -0.69 -2.67 -2.46
N ALA A 179 -0.23 -3.72 -3.12
CA ALA A 179 -1.01 -4.42 -4.15
C ALA A 179 -2.27 -5.07 -3.59
N SER A 180 -2.18 -5.71 -2.42
CA SER A 180 -3.35 -6.24 -1.71
C SER A 180 -4.40 -5.16 -1.44
N LEU A 181 -3.98 -3.96 -1.06
CA LEU A 181 -4.88 -2.81 -0.82
C LEU A 181 -5.48 -2.27 -2.12
N GLN A 182 -4.70 -2.15 -3.21
CA GLN A 182 -5.21 -1.76 -4.52
C GLN A 182 -6.25 -2.76 -5.04
N LEU A 183 -5.99 -4.05 -4.90
CA LEU A 183 -6.95 -5.11 -5.21
C LEU A 183 -8.25 -4.93 -4.41
N ASN A 184 -8.16 -4.69 -3.11
CA ASN A 184 -9.34 -4.46 -2.26
C ASN A 184 -10.13 -3.21 -2.67
N LEU A 185 -9.45 -2.14 -3.09
CA LEU A 185 -10.09 -0.96 -3.65
C LEU A 185 -10.76 -1.23 -5.00
N SER A 186 -10.12 -2.04 -5.86
CA SER A 186 -10.69 -2.45 -7.15
C SER A 186 -12.03 -3.17 -6.95
N ILE A 187 -12.09 -4.14 -6.04
CA ILE A 187 -13.35 -4.88 -5.78
C ILE A 187 -14.39 -4.01 -5.07
N CYS A 188 -14.00 -3.14 -4.11
CA CYS A 188 -14.93 -2.16 -3.54
C CYS A 188 -15.55 -1.26 -4.60
N SER A 189 -14.73 -0.77 -5.54
CA SER A 189 -15.18 0.14 -6.59
C SER A 189 -16.09 -0.59 -7.59
N TYR A 190 -15.80 -1.86 -7.89
CA TYR A 190 -16.68 -2.71 -8.69
C TYR A 190 -18.06 -2.89 -8.05
N GLN A 191 -18.10 -3.19 -6.75
CA GLN A 191 -19.37 -3.33 -5.99
C GLN A 191 -20.15 -2.02 -5.88
N LEU A 192 -19.49 -0.88 -6.04
CA LEU A 192 -20.10 0.45 -6.07
C LEU A 192 -20.41 0.93 -7.51
N GLU A 193 -20.29 0.06 -8.50
CA GLU A 193 -20.49 0.35 -9.94
C GLU A 193 -19.55 1.44 -10.49
N GLN A 194 -18.45 1.71 -9.79
CA GLN A 194 -17.37 2.61 -10.20
C GLN A 194 -16.36 1.84 -11.05
N TYR A 195 -16.78 1.36 -12.22
CA TYR A 195 -16.00 0.42 -13.02
C TYR A 195 -14.67 0.99 -13.52
N LYS A 196 -14.63 2.27 -13.92
CA LYS A 196 -13.38 2.94 -14.31
C LYS A 196 -12.37 3.00 -13.17
N ASP A 197 -12.81 3.35 -11.97
CA ASP A 197 -11.97 3.32 -10.77
C ASP A 197 -11.48 1.90 -10.46
N SER A 198 -12.36 0.90 -10.64
CA SER A 198 -12.00 -0.51 -10.45
C SER A 198 -10.87 -0.96 -11.39
N ILE A 199 -10.94 -0.56 -12.66
CA ILE A 199 -9.90 -0.80 -13.67
C ILE A 199 -8.59 -0.13 -13.25
N ASP A 200 -8.64 1.15 -12.86
CA ASP A 200 -7.44 1.91 -12.46
C ASP A 200 -6.76 1.31 -11.23
N TYR A 201 -7.52 0.87 -10.24
CA TYR A 201 -6.97 0.19 -9.08
C TYR A 201 -6.35 -1.17 -9.43
N ALA A 202 -6.97 -1.93 -10.34
CA ALA A 202 -6.40 -3.19 -10.80
C ALA A 202 -5.09 -2.97 -11.59
N LYS A 203 -5.02 -1.96 -12.46
CA LYS A 203 -3.77 -1.55 -13.15
C LYS A 203 -2.67 -1.19 -12.16
N LYS A 204 -2.97 -0.35 -11.17
CA LYS A 204 -2.02 0.01 -10.11
C LYS A 204 -1.53 -1.19 -9.30
N ALA A 205 -2.31 -2.27 -9.20
CA ALA A 205 -1.87 -3.51 -8.57
C ALA A 205 -0.92 -4.31 -9.48
N LEU A 206 -1.16 -4.31 -10.80
CA LEU A 206 -0.31 -4.97 -11.80
C LEU A 206 1.06 -4.29 -11.97
N ASP A 207 1.12 -2.97 -11.77
CA ASP A 207 2.36 -2.20 -11.86
C ASP A 207 3.32 -2.46 -10.68
N LEU A 208 2.86 -3.15 -9.64
CA LEU A 208 3.66 -3.48 -8.46
C LEU A 208 4.33 -4.85 -8.64
N LYS A 209 5.56 -5.00 -8.13
CA LYS A 209 6.23 -6.31 -8.06
C LYS A 209 5.54 -7.17 -7.01
N THR A 210 4.71 -8.11 -7.45
CA THR A 210 3.88 -8.97 -6.61
C THR A 210 3.98 -10.45 -6.97
N ASN A 211 3.45 -11.31 -6.11
CA ASN A 211 3.28 -12.72 -6.43
C ASN A 211 2.24 -12.96 -7.55
N GLN A 212 2.31 -14.15 -8.16
CA GLN A 212 1.46 -14.55 -9.29
C GLN A 212 -0.03 -14.58 -8.92
N GLN A 213 -0.37 -14.92 -7.68
CA GLN A 213 -1.77 -14.96 -7.22
C GLN A 213 -2.39 -13.55 -7.19
N GLN A 214 -1.65 -12.54 -6.75
CA GLN A 214 -2.10 -11.14 -6.78
C GLN A 214 -2.23 -10.63 -8.23
N LYS A 215 -1.28 -10.99 -9.10
CA LYS A 215 -1.33 -10.66 -10.53
C LYS A 215 -2.57 -11.25 -11.20
N LEU A 216 -2.87 -12.52 -10.97
CA LEU A 216 -4.09 -13.18 -11.46
C LEU A 216 -5.36 -12.47 -10.98
N LYS A 217 -5.45 -12.17 -9.67
CA LYS A 217 -6.60 -11.44 -9.10
C LYS A 217 -6.79 -10.07 -9.74
N ALA A 218 -5.69 -9.37 -10.06
CA ALA A 218 -5.75 -8.05 -10.68
C ALA A 218 -6.24 -8.15 -12.14
N LEU A 219 -5.69 -9.08 -12.94
CA LEU A 219 -6.14 -9.34 -14.31
C LEU A 219 -7.63 -9.69 -14.35
N TYR A 220 -8.06 -10.63 -13.50
CA TYR A 220 -9.45 -11.06 -13.44
C TYR A 220 -10.40 -9.91 -13.07
N ARG A 221 -10.08 -9.12 -12.04
CA ARG A 221 -10.91 -7.97 -11.64
C ARG A 221 -10.95 -6.88 -12.71
N LYS A 222 -9.82 -6.60 -13.37
CA LYS A 222 -9.76 -5.64 -14.49
C LYS A 222 -10.66 -6.11 -15.63
N ALA A 223 -10.61 -7.39 -15.99
CA ALA A 223 -11.47 -7.97 -17.01
C ALA A 223 -12.96 -7.82 -16.68
N LEU A 224 -13.38 -8.16 -15.45
CA LEU A 224 -14.77 -7.99 -15.02
C LEU A 224 -15.27 -6.55 -15.16
N ALA A 225 -14.44 -5.57 -14.78
CA ALA A 225 -14.78 -4.15 -14.91
C ALA A 225 -14.77 -3.67 -16.38
N ASN A 226 -13.87 -4.19 -17.21
CA ASN A 226 -13.84 -3.93 -18.65
C ASN A 226 -15.12 -4.45 -19.35
N ILE A 227 -15.61 -5.63 -18.97
CA ILE A 227 -16.89 -6.16 -19.46
C ILE A 227 -18.05 -5.19 -19.16
N LYS A 228 -18.09 -4.64 -17.94
CA LYS A 228 -19.12 -3.67 -17.53
C LYS A 228 -19.02 -2.33 -18.25
N THR A 229 -17.85 -2.00 -18.79
CA THR A 229 -17.61 -0.78 -19.58
C THR A 229 -17.65 -1.03 -21.09
N ASN A 230 -18.01 -2.25 -21.52
CA ASN A 230 -18.07 -2.70 -22.91
C ASN A 230 -16.70 -2.72 -23.65
N GLU A 231 -15.61 -2.73 -22.90
CA GLU A 231 -14.23 -2.88 -23.40
C GLU A 231 -13.90 -4.38 -23.52
N LEU A 232 -14.57 -5.06 -24.45
CA LEU A 232 -14.58 -6.53 -24.53
C LEU A 232 -13.26 -7.13 -25.01
N ASP A 233 -12.51 -6.44 -25.85
CA ASP A 233 -11.21 -6.91 -26.37
C ASP A 233 -10.14 -6.86 -25.27
N GLU A 234 -10.15 -5.82 -24.44
CA GLU A 234 -9.31 -5.67 -23.25
C GLU A 234 -9.63 -6.77 -22.24
N ALA A 235 -10.92 -7.00 -21.96
CA ALA A 235 -11.34 -8.09 -21.08
C ALA A 235 -10.89 -9.46 -21.60
N LEU A 236 -10.98 -9.70 -22.91
CA LEU A 236 -10.52 -10.93 -23.53
C LEU A 236 -9.00 -11.12 -23.36
N ALA A 237 -8.21 -10.06 -23.55
CA ALA A 237 -6.76 -10.10 -23.38
C ALA A 237 -6.38 -10.40 -21.93
N ASP A 238 -7.01 -9.72 -20.97
CA ASP A 238 -6.74 -9.91 -19.54
C ASP A 238 -7.07 -11.32 -19.06
N LEU A 239 -8.19 -11.90 -19.50
CA LEU A 239 -8.58 -13.27 -19.14
C LEU A 239 -7.62 -14.31 -19.73
N LYS A 240 -7.14 -14.09 -20.97
CA LYS A 240 -6.10 -14.94 -21.57
C LYS A 240 -4.80 -14.87 -20.77
N ASP A 241 -4.40 -13.67 -20.35
CA ASP A 241 -3.20 -13.50 -19.52
C ASP A 241 -3.37 -14.12 -18.14
N ALA A 242 -4.57 -14.09 -17.56
CA ALA A 242 -4.87 -14.79 -16.30
C ALA A 242 -4.72 -16.32 -16.46
N LEU A 243 -5.17 -16.90 -17.57
CA LEU A 243 -5.01 -18.35 -17.85
C LEU A 243 -3.57 -18.77 -18.13
N LYS A 244 -2.68 -17.85 -18.53
CA LYS A 244 -1.24 -18.13 -18.59
C LYS A 244 -0.62 -18.32 -17.20
N ILE A 245 -1.24 -17.72 -16.17
CA ILE A 245 -0.81 -17.87 -14.78
C ILE A 245 -1.40 -19.14 -14.17
N ASP A 246 -2.70 -19.34 -14.35
CA ASP A 246 -3.43 -20.50 -13.84
C ASP A 246 -4.43 -20.98 -14.91
N SER A 247 -4.03 -22.02 -15.64
CA SER A 247 -4.80 -22.55 -16.77
C SER A 247 -6.04 -23.35 -16.35
N THR A 248 -6.14 -23.76 -15.07
CA THR A 248 -7.25 -24.58 -14.57
C THR A 248 -8.30 -23.75 -13.82
N ASN A 249 -8.14 -22.42 -13.78
CA ASN A 249 -9.04 -21.54 -13.07
C ASN A 249 -10.45 -21.49 -13.70
N SER A 250 -11.40 -22.20 -13.08
CA SER A 250 -12.76 -22.35 -13.60
C SER A 250 -13.48 -21.02 -13.79
N ALA A 251 -13.34 -20.07 -12.86
CA ALA A 251 -13.97 -18.76 -12.94
C ALA A 251 -13.47 -17.96 -14.15
N VAL A 252 -12.16 -17.96 -14.40
CA VAL A 252 -11.57 -17.29 -15.56
C VAL A 252 -12.00 -17.96 -16.86
N ILE A 253 -12.04 -19.29 -16.90
CA ILE A 253 -12.49 -20.07 -18.08
C ILE A 253 -13.94 -19.75 -18.42
N GLU A 254 -14.83 -19.75 -17.41
CA GLU A 254 -16.25 -19.46 -17.59
C GLU A 254 -16.45 -18.05 -18.14
N GLU A 255 -15.78 -17.06 -17.53
CA GLU A 255 -15.92 -15.67 -17.94
C GLU A 255 -15.35 -15.43 -19.35
N LEU A 256 -14.24 -16.10 -19.70
CA LEU A 256 -13.66 -16.06 -21.05
C LEU A 256 -14.65 -16.59 -22.11
N SER A 257 -15.42 -17.61 -21.78
CA SER A 257 -16.47 -18.14 -22.65
C SER A 257 -17.56 -17.10 -22.90
N LYS A 258 -18.03 -16.43 -21.84
CA LYS A 258 -19.04 -15.36 -21.93
C LYS A 258 -18.57 -14.20 -22.81
N VAL A 259 -17.34 -13.71 -22.59
CA VAL A 259 -16.78 -12.61 -23.39
C VAL A 259 -16.67 -12.98 -24.87
N LYS A 260 -16.25 -14.21 -25.20
CA LYS A 260 -16.21 -14.70 -26.59
C LYS A 260 -17.60 -14.75 -27.23
N GLN A 261 -18.62 -15.16 -26.49
CA GLN A 261 -20.01 -15.16 -26.98
C GLN A 261 -20.51 -13.74 -27.24
N LEU A 262 -20.25 -12.80 -26.32
CA LEU A 262 -20.60 -11.39 -26.48
C LEU A 262 -19.93 -10.79 -27.72
N LEU A 263 -18.62 -11.00 -27.90
CA LEU A 263 -17.87 -10.53 -29.08
C LEU A 263 -18.39 -11.13 -30.39
N LYS A 264 -18.79 -12.40 -30.39
CA LYS A 264 -19.42 -13.01 -31.57
C LYS A 264 -20.76 -12.33 -31.88
N GLY A 265 -21.56 -12.08 -30.83
CA GLY A 265 -22.83 -11.39 -30.95
C GLY A 265 -22.70 -9.97 -31.47
N THR A 266 -21.73 -9.18 -30.99
CA THR A 266 -21.48 -7.82 -31.47
C THR A 266 -21.06 -7.81 -32.94
N LYS A 267 -20.13 -8.68 -33.35
CA LYS A 267 -19.72 -8.81 -34.76
C LYS A 267 -20.85 -9.19 -35.70
N MET A 268 -21.76 -10.07 -35.26
CA MET A 268 -22.95 -10.43 -36.06
C MET A 268 -23.88 -9.23 -36.23
N LYS A 269 -24.16 -8.49 -35.15
CA LYS A 269 -24.99 -7.26 -35.21
C LYS A 269 -24.36 -6.17 -36.05
N GLU A 270 -23.05 -5.95 -35.93
CA GLU A 270 -22.31 -5.02 -36.78
C GLU A 270 -22.45 -5.41 -38.25
N LYS A 271 -22.22 -6.68 -38.59
CA LYS A 271 -22.39 -7.17 -39.97
C LYS A 271 -23.81 -6.92 -40.50
N GLU A 272 -24.83 -7.14 -39.69
CA GLU A 272 -26.22 -6.85 -40.06
C GLU A 272 -26.45 -5.35 -40.29
N ILE A 273 -25.92 -4.48 -39.43
CA ILE A 273 -26.01 -3.02 -39.58
C ILE A 273 -25.29 -2.56 -40.84
N TYR A 274 -24.06 -2.99 -41.07
CA TYR A 274 -23.29 -2.65 -42.27
C TYR A 274 -23.95 -3.17 -43.54
N SER A 275 -24.52 -4.38 -43.52
CA SER A 275 -25.27 -4.92 -44.66
C SER A 275 -26.52 -4.09 -44.97
N LYS A 276 -27.26 -3.63 -43.95
CA LYS A 276 -28.43 -2.76 -44.13
C LYS A 276 -28.03 -1.37 -44.62
N LEU A 277 -26.96 -0.81 -44.09
CA LEU A 277 -26.42 0.48 -44.51
C LEU A 277 -25.94 0.45 -45.97
N PHE A 278 -25.26 -0.63 -46.37
CA PHE A 278 -24.82 -0.87 -47.74
C PHE A 278 -26.00 -1.06 -48.72
N GLN A 279 -27.11 -1.65 -48.26
CA GLN A 279 -28.32 -1.75 -49.08
C GLN A 279 -29.07 -0.42 -49.20
N GLN A 280 -28.86 0.52 -48.25
CA GLN A 280 -29.51 1.84 -48.25
C GLN A 280 -28.70 2.93 -48.96
N GLN A 281 -27.38 2.80 -49.03
CA GLN A 281 -26.52 3.62 -49.87
C GLN A 281 -26.02 2.76 -51.02
N LEU A 282 -26.59 2.92 -52.22
CA LEU A 282 -25.89 3.07 -53.52
C LEU A 282 -26.89 3.14 -54.70
N TYR A 283 -26.77 4.28 -55.43
CA TYR A 283 -27.06 4.58 -56.84
C TYR A 283 -28.51 4.62 -57.40
N ASP A 284 -28.92 5.86 -57.72
CA ASP A 284 -29.86 6.19 -58.80
C ASP A 284 -29.11 5.98 -60.13
N GLU A 285 -29.42 4.90 -60.86
CA GLU A 285 -28.74 4.49 -62.11
C GLU A 285 -29.01 5.42 -63.31
N SER A 286 -29.65 6.58 -63.12
CA SER A 286 -30.06 7.46 -64.22
C SER A 286 -28.96 8.39 -64.79
N GLU A 287 -27.71 8.36 -64.31
CA GLU A 287 -26.67 9.31 -64.74
C GLU A 287 -25.30 8.69 -65.11
N ILE A 288 -25.27 7.52 -65.75
CA ILE A 288 -24.03 7.01 -66.34
C ILE A 288 -24.25 6.71 -67.83
N GLU A 289 -23.99 7.70 -68.68
CA GLU A 289 -23.84 7.48 -70.12
C GLU A 289 -22.52 6.73 -70.40
N PRO A 290 -22.55 5.57 -71.07
CA PRO A 290 -21.33 4.88 -71.46
C PRO A 290 -20.65 5.64 -72.60
N LYS A 291 -19.46 6.18 -72.34
CA LYS A 291 -18.56 6.64 -73.42
C LYS A 291 -17.88 5.43 -74.05
N GLU A 292 -18.14 5.20 -75.33
CA GLU A 292 -17.40 4.26 -76.17
C GLU A 292 -15.92 4.65 -76.21
N ILE A 293 -15.03 3.69 -75.88
CA ILE A 293 -13.59 3.83 -76.07
C ILE A 293 -13.22 3.02 -77.32
N GLU A 294 -12.82 3.70 -78.39
CA GLU A 294 -12.28 3.08 -79.59
C GLU A 294 -10.94 2.39 -79.29
N ILE A 295 -10.87 1.08 -79.53
CA ILE A 295 -9.62 0.31 -79.52
C ILE A 295 -9.06 0.36 -80.95
N LYS A 296 -7.89 0.98 -81.14
CA LYS A 296 -7.10 0.85 -82.38
C LYS A 296 -6.10 -0.28 -82.25
N ASP A 297 -6.19 -1.21 -83.19
CA ASP A 297 -5.34 -2.39 -83.32
C ASP A 297 -3.84 -2.05 -83.44
N ALA A 298 -3.01 -2.79 -82.69
CA ALA A 298 -1.60 -2.98 -83.00
C ALA A 298 -1.26 -4.47 -82.87
N LYS A 299 -1.42 -5.20 -83.97
CA LYS A 299 -0.82 -6.53 -84.20
C LYS A 299 0.29 -6.39 -85.23
N SER A 300 1.53 -6.55 -84.75
CA SER A 300 2.74 -6.94 -85.49
C SER A 300 3.82 -7.03 -84.42
N GLU A 301 4.62 -8.06 -84.23
CA GLU A 301 4.82 -9.40 -84.78
C GLU A 301 5.61 -10.15 -83.69
N CYS A 302 5.33 -11.43 -83.49
CA CYS A 302 6.13 -12.30 -82.64
C CYS A 302 7.31 -12.83 -83.46
N SER A 303 8.56 -12.59 -83.04
CA SER A 303 9.74 -13.36 -83.50
C SER A 303 11.02 -12.97 -82.75
N SER A 304 11.64 -13.94 -82.06
CA SER A 304 13.04 -13.98 -81.59
C SER A 304 13.36 -13.09 -80.36
N LEU A 305 13.92 -13.50 -79.22
CA LEU A 305 14.78 -14.63 -78.87
C LEU A 305 14.52 -15.05 -77.41
N CYS A 306 14.36 -16.35 -77.17
CA CYS A 306 14.87 -16.99 -75.96
C CYS A 306 16.29 -17.46 -76.31
N ASP A 307 17.32 -17.08 -75.55
CA ASP A 307 18.61 -17.79 -75.59
C ASP A 307 18.94 -18.36 -74.19
N PRO A 308 18.94 -19.69 -74.04
CA PRO A 308 19.26 -20.41 -72.82
C PRO A 308 20.77 -20.74 -72.81
N ASN A 309 21.62 -19.81 -72.36
CA ASN A 309 22.97 -20.09 -71.85
C ASN A 309 23.70 -18.78 -71.50
N GLU A 310 23.69 -18.36 -70.23
CA GLU A 310 24.82 -17.61 -69.69
C GLU A 310 25.17 -18.14 -68.29
N LYS A 311 26.44 -18.55 -68.20
CA LYS A 311 27.02 -19.40 -67.17
C LYS A 311 27.20 -18.64 -65.85
N ILE A 312 26.92 -19.30 -64.73
CA ILE A 312 27.51 -18.95 -63.44
C ILE A 312 28.57 -20.03 -63.16
N GLU A 313 29.84 -19.67 -63.34
CA GLU A 313 31.00 -20.51 -62.99
C GLU A 313 31.32 -20.36 -61.49
N GLU A 314 31.71 -21.49 -60.88
CA GLU A 314 32.08 -21.71 -59.47
C GLU A 314 33.48 -21.20 -59.11
N GLU A 315 33.79 -21.30 -57.80
CA GLU A 315 35.09 -21.28 -57.10
C GLU A 315 35.32 -20.05 -56.19
N ASN A 316 35.84 -20.14 -54.96
CA ASN A 316 36.24 -21.26 -54.10
C ASN A 316 36.42 -20.72 -52.64
N GLN A 317 36.08 -21.55 -51.66
CA GLN A 317 36.73 -21.83 -50.35
C GLN A 317 37.39 -20.68 -49.55
N THR A 318 37.06 -20.54 -48.25
CA THR A 318 37.87 -21.20 -47.19
C THR A 318 37.11 -21.37 -45.85
N LYS A 319 37.25 -22.58 -45.28
CA LYS A 319 36.94 -23.03 -43.90
C LYS A 319 38.17 -22.75 -42.97
N PRO A 320 38.24 -23.26 -41.71
CA PRO A 320 37.37 -23.22 -40.52
C PRO A 320 38.16 -22.79 -39.25
N THR A 321 37.58 -22.83 -38.05
CA THR A 321 38.11 -23.63 -36.92
C THR A 321 37.13 -23.70 -35.74
N ASP A 322 37.04 -24.91 -35.19
CA ASP A 322 36.28 -25.42 -34.05
C ASP A 322 36.73 -24.86 -32.69
N GLU A 323 35.85 -24.93 -31.67
CA GLU A 323 36.02 -25.91 -30.57
C GLU A 323 34.85 -25.88 -29.55
N ASN A 324 34.14 -27.02 -29.52
CA ASN A 324 33.66 -27.84 -28.38
C ASN A 324 32.91 -27.19 -27.19
N LEU A 325 31.74 -27.66 -26.73
CA LEU A 325 31.10 -28.98 -26.44
C LEU A 325 31.03 -29.24 -24.92
N GLU A 326 29.82 -29.40 -24.39
CA GLU A 326 29.35 -30.40 -23.39
C GLU A 326 28.03 -29.89 -22.78
N VAL A 327 26.82 -30.47 -22.94
CA VAL A 327 26.26 -31.83 -22.88
C VAL A 327 25.91 -32.29 -21.44
N GLN A 328 24.58 -32.44 -21.21
CA GLN A 328 23.87 -33.38 -20.29
C GLN A 328 23.85 -33.04 -18.78
N LYS A 329 22.88 -33.43 -17.93
CA LYS A 329 21.67 -34.29 -18.01
C LYS A 329 20.81 -34.05 -16.75
N LEU A 330 19.50 -34.23 -16.92
CA LEU A 330 18.43 -34.64 -15.98
C LEU A 330 18.84 -35.28 -14.63
N LYS A 331 18.07 -34.99 -13.57
CA LYS A 331 17.33 -35.98 -12.74
C LYS A 331 16.34 -35.34 -11.77
N THR A 332 15.27 -36.10 -11.55
CA THR A 332 14.04 -35.90 -10.77
C THR A 332 14.24 -36.14 -9.27
N ASP A 333 13.34 -35.63 -8.42
CA ASP A 333 12.46 -36.43 -7.54
C ASP A 333 11.67 -35.60 -6.49
N ASN A 334 10.34 -35.75 -6.55
CA ASN A 334 9.28 -35.86 -5.53
C ASN A 334 9.54 -35.38 -4.07
N ASN A 335 8.71 -34.48 -3.54
CA ASN A 335 7.50 -34.70 -2.68
C ASN A 335 7.90 -34.89 -1.19
N ASP A 336 7.44 -34.09 -0.23
CA ASP A 336 6.11 -34.22 0.41
C ASP A 336 5.81 -33.09 1.43
N ASN A 337 4.53 -33.04 1.84
CA ASN A 337 3.89 -32.32 2.95
C ASN A 337 3.30 -30.92 2.70
N CYS A 338 2.28 -30.86 1.83
CA CYS A 338 1.19 -29.90 1.98
C CYS A 338 0.02 -30.56 2.71
N ARG A 339 -0.12 -30.24 4.00
CA ARG A 339 -1.26 -30.64 4.83
C ARG A 339 -2.47 -29.79 4.45
N ILE A 340 -3.53 -30.46 4.03
CA ILE A 340 -4.85 -29.90 3.76
C ILE A 340 -5.39 -29.31 5.07
N ILE A 341 -5.74 -28.02 5.04
CA ILE A 341 -6.76 -27.47 5.93
C ILE A 341 -7.73 -26.70 5.04
N SER A 342 -8.87 -27.33 4.84
CA SER A 342 -10.11 -26.80 4.30
C SER A 342 -10.64 -25.61 5.10
N GLU A 343 -11.51 -24.84 4.44
CA GLU A 343 -12.50 -23.85 4.94
C GLU A 343 -12.28 -22.47 4.30
N GLU A 344 -13.28 -21.73 3.83
CA GLU A 344 -14.67 -22.03 3.48
C GLU A 344 -15.16 -20.81 2.67
N GLN A 345 -16.25 -21.04 1.94
CA GLN A 345 -16.87 -20.18 0.94
C GLN A 345 -17.28 -18.78 1.41
N ALA A 346 -17.26 -17.81 0.48
CA ALA A 346 -18.24 -16.71 0.42
C ALA A 346 -18.34 -16.19 -1.03
N PRO A 347 -19.52 -15.66 -1.46
CA PRO A 347 -20.09 -15.96 -2.77
C PRO A 347 -19.64 -15.03 -3.92
N VAL A 348 -19.68 -15.65 -5.10
CA VAL A 348 -19.64 -15.20 -6.50
C VAL A 348 -19.43 -13.71 -6.79
#